data_AF-A0A535S1P8-F1
#
_entry.id   AF-A0A535S1P8-F1
#
_cell.length_a   1.000
_cell.length_b   1.000
_cell.length_c   1.000
_cell.angle_alpha   90.00
_cell.angle_beta   90.00
_cell.angle_gamma   90.00
#
_symmetry.space_group_name_H-M   'P 1'
#
loop_
_entity.id
_entity.type
_entity.pdbx_description
1 polymer ?
#
loop_
_entity_poly.entity_id
_entity_poly.type
_entity_poly.pdbx_seq_one_letter_code
_entity_poly.pdbx_strand_id
1 'polypeptide(L)'
;MLVVVLAVSAYNRLVELRNRYKNAFSQIDVQLKRRYDLIPNLVETAKGYLRHERQTLEAVIVARNQASSAAQRAAAAPGDATAMRDLAGAESTLGGALGRMFALAEAYPDLKSNTT
;
A
#
# COMPACT_ATOMS: atom_id res chain seq x y z
N MET A 1 -2.05 39.21 -28.39
CA MET A 1 -2.43 37.88 -28.93
C MET A 1 -1.40 36.80 -28.60
N LEU A 2 -0.12 36.96 -28.98
CA LEU A 2 0.91 35.92 -28.74
C LEU A 2 1.08 35.52 -27.27
N VAL A 3 1.09 36.49 -26.34
CA VAL A 3 1.19 36.25 -24.89
C VAL A 3 -0.01 35.46 -24.35
N VAL A 4 -1.21 35.75 -24.86
CA VAL A 4 -2.45 35.05 -24.46
C VAL A 4 -2.42 33.60 -24.94
N VAL A 5 -1.97 33.36 -26.18
CA VAL A 5 -1.80 32.01 -26.74
C VAL A 5 -0.77 31.22 -25.93
N LEU A 6 0.36 31.84 -25.57
CA LEU A 6 1.37 31.20 -24.73
C LEU A 6 0.83 30.86 -23.34
N ALA A 7 0.11 31.77 -22.69
CA ALA A 7 -0.48 31.54 -21.38
C ALA A 7 -1.51 30.39 -21.39
N VAL A 8 -2.39 30.35 -22.41
CA VAL A 8 -3.37 29.27 -22.59
C VAL A 8 -2.67 27.94 -22.85
N SER A 9 -1.63 27.93 -23.69
CA SER A 9 -0.86 26.70 -23.98
C SER A 9 -0.14 26.14 -22.74
N ALA A 10 0.44 27.01 -21.92
CA ALA A 10 1.13 26.63 -20.69
C ALA A 10 0.15 26.09 -19.64
N TYR A 11 -1.02 26.73 -19.49
CA TYR A 11 -2.08 26.26 -18.60
C TYR A 11 -2.60 24.87 -19.01
N ASN A 12 -2.85 24.66 -20.30
CA ASN A 12 -3.31 23.35 -20.81
C ASN A 12 -2.28 22.25 -20.54
N ARG A 13 -0.98 22.51 -20.76
CA ARG A 13 0.09 21.57 -20.44
C ARG A 13 0.16 21.24 -18.94
N LEU A 14 -0.01 22.24 -18.07
CA LEU A 14 -0.06 22.03 -16.62
C LEU A 14 -1.24 21.14 -16.20
N VAL A 15 -2.42 21.36 -16.78
CA VAL A 15 -3.60 20.54 -16.51
C VAL A 15 -3.42 19.11 -17.01
N GLU A 16 -2.83 18.93 -18.20
CA GLU A 16 -2.52 17.62 -18.75
C GLU A 16 -1.55 16.84 -17.85
N LEU A 17 -0.43 17.46 -17.46
CA LEU A 17 0.54 16.87 -16.53
C LEU A 17 -0.12 16.53 -15.20
N ARG A 18 -1.02 17.39 -14.71
CA ARG A 18 -1.76 17.17 -13.47
C ARG A 18 -2.63 15.92 -13.55
N ASN A 19 -3.34 15.75 -14.66
CA ASN A 19 -4.19 14.59 -14.86
C ASN A 19 -3.35 13.32 -15.07
N ARG A 20 -2.20 13.43 -15.75
CA ARG A 20 -1.29 12.30 -15.99
C ARG A 20 -0.75 11.69 -14.70
N TYR A 21 -0.26 12.50 -13.75
CA TYR A 21 0.24 11.94 -12.49
C TYR A 21 -0.89 11.36 -11.62
N LYS A 22 -2.08 11.98 -11.61
CA LYS A 22 -3.25 11.44 -10.89
C LYS A 22 -3.68 10.08 -11.45
N ASN A 23 -3.68 9.94 -12.77
CA ASN A 23 -3.99 8.68 -13.43
C ASN A 23 -2.94 7.60 -13.13
N ALA A 24 -1.65 7.97 -13.14
CA ALA A 24 -0.58 7.05 -12.75
C ALA A 24 -0.72 6.60 -11.29
N PHE A 25 -1.04 7.53 -10.38
CA PHE A 25 -1.27 7.21 -8.97
C PHE A 25 -2.48 6.31 -8.77
N SER A 26 -3.58 6.53 -9.50
CA SER A 26 -4.78 5.69 -9.43
C SER A 26 -4.47 4.21 -9.75
N GLN A 27 -3.57 3.94 -10.70
CA GLN A 27 -3.12 2.58 -10.98
C GLN A 27 -2.38 1.96 -9.78
N ILE A 28 -1.53 2.75 -9.11
CA ILE A 28 -0.81 2.33 -7.90
C ILE A 28 -1.79 2.07 -6.74
N ASP A 29 -2.78 2.95 -6.55
CA ASP A 29 -3.81 2.82 -5.52
C ASP A 29 -4.60 1.50 -5.64
N VAL A 30 -4.98 1.12 -6.86
CA VAL A 30 -5.66 -0.16 -7.10
C VAL A 30 -4.79 -1.35 -6.68
N GLN A 31 -3.47 -1.30 -6.95
CA GLN A 31 -2.54 -2.38 -6.56
C GLN A 31 -2.35 -2.44 -5.05
N LEU A 32 -2.19 -1.28 -4.39
CA LEU A 32 -2.08 -1.18 -2.93
C LEU A 32 -3.33 -1.77 -2.27
N LYS A 33 -4.52 -1.37 -2.74
CA LYS A 33 -5.80 -1.85 -2.25
C LYS A 33 -5.91 -3.37 -2.37
N ARG A 34 -5.62 -3.93 -3.55
CA ARG A 34 -5.61 -5.38 -3.77
C ARG A 34 -4.67 -6.10 -2.79
N ARG A 35 -3.48 -5.55 -2.54
CA ARG A 35 -2.53 -6.12 -1.56
C ARG A 35 -3.14 -6.12 -0.16
N TYR A 36 -3.74 -5.01 0.27
CA TYR A 36 -4.35 -4.91 1.58
C TYR A 36 -5.58 -5.80 1.76
N ASP A 37 -6.32 -6.08 0.70
CA ASP A 37 -7.49 -6.95 0.73
C ASP A 37 -7.09 -8.45 0.85
N LEU A 38 -5.89 -8.81 0.39
CA LEU A 38 -5.38 -10.18 0.50
C LEU A 38 -4.72 -10.49 1.85
N ILE A 39 -4.19 -9.49 2.56
CA ILE A 39 -3.51 -9.68 3.85
C ILE A 39 -4.40 -10.36 4.91
N PRO A 40 -5.68 -9.97 5.12
CA PRO A 40 -6.55 -10.66 6.07
C PRO A 40 -6.69 -12.15 5.78
N ASN A 41 -6.80 -12.54 4.51
CA ASN A 41 -6.88 -13.94 4.11
C ASN A 41 -5.58 -14.69 4.45
N LEU A 42 -4.41 -14.07 4.19
CA LEU A 42 -3.11 -14.63 4.57
C LEU A 42 -2.94 -14.76 6.09
N VAL A 43 -3.44 -13.79 6.85
CA VAL A 43 -3.39 -13.84 8.32
C VAL A 43 -4.31 -14.93 8.85
N GLU A 44 -5.51 -15.11 8.28
CA GLU A 44 -6.43 -16.15 8.73
C GLU A 44 -5.92 -17.56 8.44
N THR A 45 -5.29 -17.78 7.27
CA THR A 45 -4.62 -19.07 6.99
C THR A 45 -3.45 -19.29 7.95
N ALA A 46 -2.61 -18.28 8.19
CA ALA A 46 -1.50 -18.38 9.12
C ALA A 46 -1.96 -18.63 10.57
N LYS A 47 -3.04 -17.98 11.01
CA LYS A 47 -3.61 -18.09 12.36
C LYS A 47 -4.03 -19.50 12.74
N GLY A 48 -4.45 -20.33 11.77
CA GLY A 48 -4.78 -21.73 12.00
C GLY A 48 -3.60 -22.55 12.56
N TYR A 49 -2.39 -22.22 12.11
CA TYR A 49 -1.13 -22.93 12.42
C TYR A 49 -0.28 -22.18 13.45
N LEU A 50 -0.27 -20.86 13.40
CA LEU A 50 0.51 -19.95 14.24
C LEU A 50 -0.26 -19.53 15.52
N ARG A 51 -0.89 -20.49 16.21
CA ARG A 51 -1.77 -20.23 17.36
C ARG A 51 -1.07 -19.52 18.53
N HIS A 52 0.22 -19.77 18.71
CA HIS A 52 1.04 -19.16 19.76
C HIS A 52 1.63 -17.80 19.36
N GLU A 53 1.57 -17.44 18.06
CA GLU A 53 2.18 -16.23 17.51
C GLU A 53 1.15 -15.11 17.23
N ARG A 54 0.14 -15.01 18.10
CA ARG A 54 -0.93 -14.01 17.98
C ARG A 54 -0.39 -12.59 17.90
N GLN A 55 0.64 -12.26 18.68
CA GLN A 55 1.23 -10.92 18.70
C GLN A 55 1.78 -10.53 17.33
N THR A 56 2.40 -11.47 16.61
CA THR A 56 2.94 -11.21 15.28
C THR A 56 1.83 -11.01 14.26
N LEU A 57 0.79 -11.85 14.29
CA LEU A 57 -0.37 -11.71 13.40
C LEU A 57 -1.12 -10.39 13.65
N GLU A 58 -1.29 -10.01 14.91
CA GLU A 58 -1.91 -8.74 15.30
C GLU A 58 -1.08 -7.54 14.81
N ALA A 59 0.25 -7.60 14.93
CA ALA A 59 1.13 -6.57 14.39
C ALA A 59 0.99 -6.41 12.86
N VAL A 60 0.80 -7.50 12.12
CA VAL A 60 0.53 -7.45 10.66
C VAL A 60 -0.80 -6.77 10.37
N ILE A 61 -1.86 -7.10 11.11
CA ILE A 61 -3.18 -6.48 10.94
C ILE A 61 -3.13 -4.98 11.24
N VAL A 62 -2.48 -4.58 12.34
CA VAL A 62 -2.29 -3.17 12.69
C VAL A 62 -1.50 -2.44 11.61
N ALA A 63 -0.37 -3.00 11.17
CA ALA A 63 0.44 -2.40 10.11
C ALA A 63 -0.33 -2.29 8.78
N ARG A 64 -1.15 -3.29 8.44
CA ARG A 64 -2.04 -3.26 7.26
C ARG A 64 -3.06 -2.14 7.37
N ASN A 65 -3.68 -1.95 8.53
CA ASN A 65 -4.66 -0.90 8.73
C ASN A 65 -4.03 0.50 8.63
N GLN A 66 -2.83 0.68 9.18
CA GLN A 66 -2.06 1.91 9.05
C GLN A 66 -1.70 2.20 7.58
N ALA A 67 -1.19 1.20 6.85
CA ALA A 67 -0.86 1.32 5.42
C ALA A 67 -2.10 1.63 4.58
N SER A 68 -3.22 0.94 4.82
CA SER A 68 -4.49 1.19 4.13
C SER A 68 -5.03 2.59 4.38
N SER A 69 -4.96 3.10 5.61
CA SER A 69 -5.37 4.47 5.93
C SER A 69 -4.45 5.52 5.28
N ALA A 70 -3.13 5.29 5.30
CA ALA A 70 -2.18 6.16 4.61
C ALA A 70 -2.40 6.17 3.10
N ALA A 71 -2.70 5.01 2.49
CA ALA A 71 -3.02 4.89 1.07
C ALA A 71 -4.29 5.67 0.69
N GLN A 72 -5.34 5.61 1.52
CA GLN A 72 -6.55 6.41 1.30
C GLN A 72 -6.27 7.91 1.34
N ARG A 73 -5.43 8.38 2.29
CA ARG A 73 -5.01 9.79 2.35
C ARG A 73 -4.20 10.20 1.12
N ALA A 74 -3.28 9.34 0.69
CA ALA A 74 -2.49 9.52 -0.52
C ALA A 74 -3.36 9.54 -1.79
N ALA A 75 -4.41 8.71 -1.86
CA ALA A 75 -5.37 8.69 -2.96
C ALA A 75 -6.25 9.95 -3.02
N ALA A 76 -6.61 10.51 -1.87
CA ALA A 76 -7.34 11.77 -1.80
C ALA A 76 -6.48 12.96 -2.28
N ALA A 77 -5.18 12.94 -1.97
CA ALA A 77 -4.25 14.02 -2.31
C ALA A 77 -2.91 13.48 -2.89
N PRO A 78 -2.91 12.96 -4.14
CA PRO A 78 -1.72 12.34 -4.73
C PRO A 78 -0.57 13.32 -5.01
N GLY A 79 -0.83 14.62 -4.93
CA GLY A 79 0.20 15.66 -5.04
C GLY A 79 0.75 16.15 -3.69
N ASP A 80 0.24 15.65 -2.57
CA ASP A 80 0.74 16.03 -1.24
C ASP A 80 1.96 15.18 -0.87
N ALA A 81 3.12 15.84 -0.79
CA ALA A 81 4.37 15.21 -0.41
C ALA A 81 4.33 14.59 1.01
N THR A 82 3.52 15.13 1.91
CA THR A 82 3.37 14.59 3.27
C THR A 82 2.56 13.31 3.24
N ALA A 83 1.44 13.28 2.51
CA ALA A 83 0.64 12.06 2.32
C ALA A 83 1.45 10.94 1.64
N MET A 84 2.30 11.26 0.66
CA MET A 84 3.20 10.27 0.03
C MET A 84 4.26 9.75 0.99
N ARG A 85 4.86 10.63 1.83
CA ARG A 85 5.84 10.23 2.85
C ARG A 85 5.20 9.31 3.90
N ASP A 86 4.01 9.64 4.36
CA ASP A 86 3.26 8.81 5.31
C ASP A 86 2.94 7.43 4.72
N LEU A 87 2.52 7.38 3.45
CA LEU A 87 2.30 6.13 2.73
C LEU A 87 3.57 5.29 2.69
N ALA A 88 4.70 5.88 2.30
CA ALA A 88 5.98 5.15 2.24
C ALA A 88 6.42 4.62 3.61
N GLY A 89 6.24 5.40 4.68
CA GLY A 89 6.55 4.95 6.05
C GLY A 89 5.64 3.80 6.52
N ALA A 90 4.34 3.89 6.24
CA ALA A 90 3.39 2.84 6.58
C ALA A 90 3.65 1.55 5.76
N GLU A 91 4.00 1.68 4.49
CA GLU A 91 4.42 0.58 3.62
C GLU A 91 5.68 -0.11 4.14
N SER A 92 6.69 0.64 4.58
CA SER A 92 7.90 0.10 5.20
C SER A 92 7.57 -0.69 6.49
N THR A 93 6.65 -0.17 7.29
CA THR A 93 6.22 -0.81 8.55
C THR A 93 5.50 -2.13 8.27
N LEU A 94 4.59 -2.13 7.28
CA LEU A 94 3.90 -3.32 6.82
C LEU A 94 4.86 -4.35 6.21
N GLY A 95 5.83 -3.92 5.40
CA GLY A 95 6.88 -4.79 4.87
C GLY A 95 7.68 -5.48 5.98
N GLY A 96 8.05 -4.74 7.03
CA GLY A 96 8.73 -5.30 8.20
C GLY A 96 7.87 -6.30 8.98
N ALA A 97 6.57 -6.02 9.15
CA ALA A 97 5.65 -6.94 9.82
C ALA A 97 5.43 -8.24 9.02
N LEU A 98 5.23 -8.13 7.70
CA LEU A 98 5.12 -9.28 6.81
C LEU A 98 6.41 -10.09 6.77
N GLY A 99 7.58 -9.44 6.75
CA GLY A 99 8.88 -10.12 6.81
C GLY A 99 9.03 -10.99 8.07
N ARG A 100 8.61 -10.48 9.24
CA ARG A 100 8.58 -11.28 10.48
C ARG A 100 7.59 -12.44 10.39
N MET A 101 6.41 -12.22 9.83
CA MET A 101 5.41 -13.28 9.62
C MET A 101 5.95 -14.39 8.70
N PHE A 102 6.66 -14.03 7.62
CA PHE A 102 7.29 -15.00 6.73
C PHE A 102 8.44 -15.77 7.39
N ALA A 103 9.28 -15.09 8.19
CA ALA A 103 10.33 -15.77 8.96
C ALA A 103 9.74 -16.80 9.94
N LEU A 104 8.60 -16.48 10.58
CA LEU A 104 7.88 -17.45 11.40
C LEU A 104 7.29 -18.57 10.54
N ALA A 105 6.64 -18.25 9.42
CA ALA A 105 6.12 -19.26 8.49
C ALA A 105 7.18 -20.27 8.04
N GLU A 106 8.43 -19.83 7.82
CA GLU A 106 9.54 -20.72 7.50
C GLU A 106 9.94 -21.65 8.66
N ALA A 107 9.80 -21.19 9.90
CA ALA A 107 10.04 -22.00 11.10
C ALA A 107 8.95 -23.05 11.36
N TYR A 108 7.80 -22.97 10.68
CA TYR A 108 6.69 -23.93 10.76
C TYR A 108 6.52 -24.67 9.41
N PRO A 109 7.17 -25.84 9.22
CA PRO A 109 7.13 -26.62 7.97
C PRO A 109 5.71 -27.00 7.51
N ASP A 110 4.79 -27.17 8.47
CA ASP A 110 3.38 -27.49 8.20
C ASP A 110 2.63 -26.35 7.49
N LEU A 111 3.10 -25.10 7.60
CA LEU A 111 2.56 -23.97 6.84
C LEU A 111 3.00 -24.01 5.37
N LYS A 112 4.20 -24.54 5.10
CA LYS A 112 4.77 -24.65 3.75
C LYS A 112 4.06 -25.72 2.91
N SER A 113 3.64 -26.82 3.53
CA SER A 113 3.06 -27.98 2.82
C SER A 113 1.63 -27.76 2.32
N ASN A 114 0.85 -26.87 2.95
CA ASN A 114 -0.54 -26.56 2.54
C ASN A 114 -0.65 -25.63 1.32
N THR A 115 0.46 -25.39 0.60
CA THR A 115 0.48 -24.61 -0.65
C THR A 115 0.77 -25.48 -1.89
N THR A 116 0.77 -26.82 -1.74
CA THR A 116 0.90 -27.78 -2.85
C THR A 116 -0.46 -28.32 -3.24
#